data_AF-A0A1L7BDD9-F1
#
_entry.id   AF-A0A1L7BDD9-F1
#
_cell.length_a   1.000
_cell.length_b   1.000
_cell.length_c   1.000
_cell.angle_alpha   90.00
_cell.angle_beta   90.00
_cell.angle_gamma   90.00
#
_symmetry.space_group_name_H-M   'P 1'
#
loop_
_entity.id
_entity.type
_entity.pdbx_description
1 polymer ?
#
loop_
_entity_poly.entity_id
_entity_poly.type
_entity_poly.pdbx_seq_one_letter_code
_entity_poly.pdbx_strand_id
1 'polypeptide(L)'
;MIRILIPQALVEDLRGFLYNHQNVVFDIYDLNLEEKLKENYWDVVYLTEKKNVPGKFVVYSIRELELAVLYLEERQRYDDLKREFDMLYSFPELQGPVIHEFLNKLISMYKDKEKATLKYEDGMYLNEYVSYIRLKLPGVKVTFSKTKGEKIPPLRDRKEDIVFMFDKVLSSIYFKYNNIEKRIPDDEEYELLKLYNWPGNTKELVKVASEYATNGMLNIPKFKKSTFSGIDLINFTSKLVKHVEKRYISLALKKSGNRMKAAKMLNINYKTLSYKIKIYKLDKNR
;
A
#
# COMPACT_ATOMS: atom_id res chain seq x y z
N MET A 1 29.14 4.22 0.82
CA MET A 1 30.38 4.97 1.06
C MET A 1 30.51 6.07 0.04
N ILE A 2 30.57 7.31 0.52
CA ILE A 2 30.74 8.53 -0.27
C ILE A 2 32.23 8.66 -0.61
N ARG A 3 32.59 8.85 -1.89
CA ARG A 3 33.98 8.98 -2.32
C ARG A 3 34.32 10.44 -2.59
N ILE A 4 35.38 10.91 -1.96
CA ILE A 4 35.78 12.32 -1.99
C ILE A 4 37.22 12.42 -2.47
N LEU A 5 37.44 13.29 -3.45
CA LEU A 5 38.75 13.64 -3.93
C LEU A 5 39.14 15.03 -3.40
N ILE A 6 40.25 15.10 -2.66
CA ILE A 6 40.77 16.36 -2.08
C ILE A 6 42.22 16.62 -2.50
N PRO A 7 42.68 17.89 -2.56
CA PRO A 7 44.10 18.19 -2.70
C PRO A 7 44.91 17.63 -1.53
N GLN A 8 46.12 17.13 -1.79
CA GLN A 8 47.03 16.66 -0.74
C GLN A 8 47.31 17.72 0.34
N ALA A 9 47.30 19.01 -0.02
CA ALA A 9 47.52 20.10 0.92
C ALA A 9 46.45 20.24 2.03
N LEU A 10 45.23 19.72 1.82
CA LEU A 10 44.10 19.87 2.76
C LEU A 10 43.95 18.69 3.72
N VAL A 11 44.82 17.68 3.66
CA VAL A 11 44.70 16.45 4.44
C VAL A 11 44.78 16.73 5.95
N GLU A 12 45.72 17.56 6.40
CA GLU A 12 45.87 17.88 7.82
C GLU A 12 44.70 18.72 8.34
N ASP A 13 44.23 19.70 7.55
CA ASP A 13 43.11 20.56 7.91
C ASP A 13 41.80 19.78 8.06
N LEU A 14 41.62 18.73 7.24
CA LEU A 14 40.42 17.89 7.27
C LEU A 14 40.54 16.72 8.24
N ARG A 15 41.67 16.51 8.91
CA ARG A 15 41.90 15.30 9.71
C ARG A 15 40.80 15.03 10.73
N GLY A 16 40.32 16.05 11.46
CA GLY A 16 39.20 15.92 12.39
C GLY A 16 37.87 15.58 11.71
N PHE A 17 37.63 16.14 10.52
CA PHE A 17 36.49 15.80 9.67
C PHE A 17 36.56 14.35 9.18
N LEU A 18 37.74 13.89 8.75
CA LEU A 18 37.98 12.50 8.32
C LEU A 18 37.62 11.49 9.43
N TYR A 19 37.92 11.82 10.69
CA TYR A 19 37.62 10.93 11.83
C TYR A 19 36.13 10.84 12.15
N ASN A 20 35.35 11.89 11.88
CA ASN A 20 33.93 11.96 12.26
C ASN A 20 32.99 11.29 11.25
N HIS A 21 33.44 11.08 10.01
CA HIS A 21 32.61 10.57 8.91
C HIS A 21 33.03 9.16 8.46
N GLN A 22 32.54 8.13 9.17
CA GLN A 22 32.91 6.73 8.95
C GLN A 22 32.42 6.12 7.61
N ASN A 23 31.46 6.76 6.93
CA ASN A 23 30.92 6.30 5.65
C ASN A 23 31.53 7.05 4.45
N VAL A 24 32.65 7.74 4.66
CA VAL A 24 33.34 8.51 3.64
C VAL A 24 34.72 7.92 3.36
N VAL A 25 35.05 7.78 2.08
CA VAL A 25 36.37 7.35 1.61
C VAL A 25 37.00 8.54 0.91
N PHE A 26 38.18 8.92 1.38
CA PHE A 26 38.95 10.01 0.82
C PHE A 26 40.11 9.47 -0.01
N ASP A 27 40.42 10.21 -1.07
CA ASP A 27 41.64 10.06 -1.82
C ASP A 27 42.18 11.45 -2.14
N ILE A 28 43.45 11.48 -2.49
CA ILE A 28 44.19 12.70 -2.69
C ILE A 28 44.65 12.85 -4.13
N TYR A 29 44.76 14.09 -4.56
CA TYR A 29 45.46 14.44 -5.79
C TYR A 29 46.52 15.51 -5.54
N ASP A 30 47.55 15.46 -6.38
CA ASP A 30 48.55 16.50 -6.51
C ASP A 30 48.60 16.90 -7.99
N LEU A 31 49.68 16.58 -8.72
CA LEU A 31 49.80 16.88 -10.15
C LEU A 31 48.95 15.99 -11.08
N ASN A 32 48.23 15.01 -10.54
CA ASN A 32 47.51 13.95 -11.27
C ASN A 32 45.97 14.10 -11.29
N LEU A 33 45.44 15.31 -11.05
CA LEU A 33 44.00 15.57 -10.97
C LEU A 33 43.21 15.04 -12.19
N GLU A 34 43.70 15.30 -13.42
CA GLU A 34 42.99 14.89 -14.64
C GLU A 34 42.89 13.37 -14.80
N GLU A 35 43.87 12.63 -14.28
CA GLU A 35 43.85 11.17 -14.28
C GLU A 35 42.82 10.66 -13.27
N LYS A 36 42.88 11.17 -12.03
CA LYS A 36 41.92 10.85 -10.97
C LYS A 36 40.47 11.13 -11.38
N LEU A 37 40.21 12.27 -12.04
CA LEU A 37 38.85 12.65 -12.46
C LEU A 37 38.21 11.67 -13.45
N LYS A 38 39.00 10.91 -14.23
CA LYS A 38 38.50 9.91 -15.19
C LYS A 38 37.99 8.65 -14.53
N GLU A 39 38.31 8.40 -13.26
CA GLU A 39 37.98 7.16 -12.58
C GLU A 39 36.47 7.03 -12.23
N ASN A 40 35.66 8.06 -12.54
CA ASN A 40 34.18 8.11 -12.48
C ASN A 40 33.50 7.74 -11.16
N TYR A 41 34.25 7.37 -10.13
CA TYR A 41 33.70 6.93 -8.86
C TYR A 41 33.56 8.02 -7.80
N TRP A 42 33.95 9.26 -8.10
CA TRP A 42 33.91 10.38 -7.14
C TRP A 42 32.53 11.00 -7.02
N ASP A 43 32.02 11.08 -5.79
CA ASP A 43 30.79 11.78 -5.47
C ASP A 43 31.04 13.28 -5.26
N VAL A 44 32.14 13.61 -4.57
CA VAL A 44 32.56 14.99 -4.27
C VAL A 44 34.00 15.21 -4.72
N VAL A 45 34.28 16.37 -5.32
CA VAL A 45 35.63 16.79 -5.71
C VAL A 45 35.88 18.19 -5.16
N TYR A 46 36.88 18.33 -4.30
CA TYR A 46 37.38 19.62 -3.87
C TYR A 46 38.33 20.16 -4.92
N LEU A 47 38.10 21.37 -5.43
CA LEU A 47 38.98 22.04 -6.38
C LEU A 47 39.43 23.40 -5.85
N THR A 48 40.67 23.77 -6.16
CA THR A 48 41.22 25.10 -5.86
C THR A 48 40.79 26.15 -6.89
N GLU A 49 40.38 25.71 -8.08
CA GLU A 49 39.95 26.58 -9.19
C GLU A 49 38.59 26.15 -9.73
N LYS A 50 37.80 27.12 -10.18
CA LYS A 50 36.47 26.87 -10.73
C LYS A 50 36.56 26.05 -12.02
N LYS A 51 36.11 24.80 -11.93
CA LYS A 51 36.02 23.87 -13.05
C LYS A 51 34.72 23.09 -12.96
N ASN A 52 34.02 22.97 -14.08
CA ASN A 52 32.83 22.14 -14.13
C ASN A 52 33.24 20.68 -14.33
N VAL A 53 32.80 19.81 -13.42
CA VAL A 53 32.99 18.37 -13.54
C VAL A 53 31.61 17.71 -13.57
N PRO A 54 31.10 17.35 -14.76
CA PRO A 54 29.76 16.82 -14.91
C PRO A 54 29.50 15.61 -14.02
N GLY A 55 28.33 15.60 -13.37
CA GLY A 55 27.88 14.49 -12.54
C GLY A 55 28.55 14.38 -11.17
N LYS A 56 29.35 15.37 -10.75
CA LYS A 56 30.04 15.37 -9.46
C LYS A 56 29.70 16.64 -8.66
N PHE A 57 29.67 16.53 -7.34
CA PHE A 57 29.60 17.71 -6.47
C PHE A 57 30.97 18.36 -6.41
N VAL A 58 31.12 19.52 -7.04
CA VAL A 58 32.37 20.30 -6.99
C VAL A 58 32.27 21.33 -5.89
N VAL A 59 33.27 21.35 -5.00
CA VAL A 59 33.36 22.27 -3.85
C VAL A 59 34.68 23.01 -3.85
N TYR A 60 34.70 24.22 -3.30
CA TYR A 60 35.86 25.13 -3.34
C TYR A 60 36.32 25.60 -1.95
N SER A 61 35.61 25.18 -0.90
CA SER A 61 35.95 25.50 0.48
C SER A 61 35.64 24.33 1.39
N ILE A 62 36.29 24.30 2.56
CA ILE A 62 36.04 23.27 3.58
C ILE A 62 34.57 23.25 3.99
N ARG A 63 33.95 24.44 4.15
CA ARG A 63 32.53 24.55 4.47
C ARG A 63 31.61 23.97 3.40
N GLU A 64 31.93 24.19 2.12
CA GLU A 64 31.18 23.58 1.02
C GLU A 64 31.36 22.05 1.00
N LEU A 65 32.56 21.57 1.30
CA LEU A 65 32.84 20.14 1.43
C LEU A 65 32.01 19.52 2.56
N GLU A 66 32.02 20.12 3.74
CA GLU A 66 31.21 19.68 4.89
C GLU A 66 29.72 19.60 4.54
N LEU A 67 29.19 20.65 3.91
CA LEU A 67 27.78 20.68 3.48
C LEU A 67 27.47 19.62 2.42
N ALA A 68 28.37 19.37 1.46
CA ALA A 68 28.19 18.36 0.45
C ALA A 68 28.17 16.94 1.05
N VAL A 69 29.05 16.67 2.02
CA VAL A 69 29.05 15.39 2.74
C VAL A 69 27.79 15.21 3.55
N LEU A 70 27.40 16.19 4.36
CA LEU A 70 26.16 16.15 5.14
C LEU A 70 24.93 15.91 4.25
N TYR A 71 24.85 16.62 3.11
CA TYR A 71 23.78 16.41 2.14
C TYR A 71 23.76 14.98 1.59
N LEU A 72 24.91 14.42 1.21
CA LEU A 72 24.98 13.07 0.65
C LEU A 72 24.69 11.99 1.68
N GLU A 73 25.13 12.17 2.94
CA GLU A 73 24.81 11.27 4.05
C GLU A 73 23.30 11.28 4.35
N GLU A 74 22.69 12.46 4.46
CA GLU A 74 21.26 12.59 4.70
C GLU A 74 20.44 12.12 3.50
N ARG A 75 20.92 12.32 2.27
CA ARG A 75 20.28 11.76 1.07
C ARG A 75 20.33 10.23 1.06
N GLN A 76 21.47 9.62 1.40
CA GLN A 76 21.56 8.16 1.53
C GLN A 76 20.58 7.66 2.60
N ARG A 77 20.55 8.32 3.76
CA ARG A 77 19.62 7.99 4.84
C ARG A 77 18.15 8.12 4.42
N TYR A 78 17.81 9.19 3.71
CA TYR A 78 16.49 9.39 3.12
C TYR A 78 16.17 8.29 2.11
N ASP A 79 17.08 7.97 1.21
CA ASP A 79 16.88 6.93 0.19
C ASP A 79 16.75 5.54 0.83
N ASP A 80 17.43 5.28 1.94
CA ASP A 80 17.30 4.04 2.73
C ASP A 80 15.95 3.99 3.46
N LEU A 81 15.56 5.07 4.15
CA LEU A 81 14.25 5.20 4.79
C LEU A 81 13.10 5.08 3.79
N LYS A 82 13.24 5.73 2.63
CA LYS A 82 12.29 5.67 1.53
C LYS A 82 12.21 4.27 0.96
N ARG A 83 13.33 3.58 0.75
CA ARG A 83 13.33 2.17 0.32
C ARG A 83 12.67 1.27 1.35
N GLU A 84 12.93 1.48 2.63
CA GLU A 84 12.28 0.73 3.71
C GLU A 84 10.77 0.95 3.72
N PHE A 85 10.35 2.21 3.65
CA PHE A 85 8.95 2.58 3.58
C PHE A 85 8.28 2.03 2.31
N ASP A 86 8.88 2.23 1.15
CA ASP A 86 8.37 1.73 -0.13
C ASP A 86 8.26 0.19 -0.09
N MET A 87 9.20 -0.54 0.51
CA MET A 87 9.07 -2.00 0.64
C MET A 87 7.93 -2.42 1.58
N LEU A 88 7.81 -1.77 2.74
CA LEU A 88 6.77 -2.10 3.72
C LEU A 88 5.37 -1.63 3.33
N TYR A 89 5.24 -0.70 2.39
CA TYR A 89 3.95 -0.12 2.02
C TYR A 89 3.56 -0.28 0.54
N SER A 90 4.48 -0.69 -0.33
CA SER A 90 4.20 -0.91 -1.77
C SER A 90 3.88 -2.36 -2.12
N PHE A 91 4.33 -3.33 -1.30
CA PHE A 91 4.12 -4.75 -1.61
C PHE A 91 2.97 -5.33 -0.79
N PRO A 92 1.93 -5.86 -1.44
CA PRO A 92 0.78 -6.46 -0.74
C PRO A 92 1.21 -7.59 0.20
N GLU A 93 2.20 -8.39 -0.19
CA GLU A 93 2.69 -9.55 0.58
C GLU A 93 3.16 -9.20 2.00
N LEU A 94 3.70 -7.99 2.19
CA LEU A 94 4.27 -7.54 3.45
C LEU A 94 3.31 -6.62 4.23
N GLN A 95 2.04 -6.50 3.84
CA GLN A 95 1.07 -5.68 4.57
C GLN A 95 0.38 -6.50 5.66
N GLY A 96 0.21 -5.87 6.83
CA GLY A 96 -0.70 -6.31 7.88
C GLY A 96 0.00 -6.67 9.20
N PRO A 97 -0.75 -6.69 10.31
CA PRO A 97 -0.20 -6.94 11.64
C PRO A 97 0.45 -8.33 11.77
N VAL A 98 -0.15 -9.38 11.22
CA VAL A 98 0.31 -10.76 11.45
C VAL A 98 1.64 -10.99 10.72
N ILE A 99 1.75 -10.53 9.47
CA ILE A 99 3.02 -10.65 8.75
C ILE A 99 4.12 -9.78 9.36
N HIS A 100 3.80 -8.60 9.89
CA HIS A 100 4.79 -7.77 10.59
C HIS A 100 5.32 -8.45 11.86
N GLU A 101 4.45 -9.09 12.65
CA GLU A 101 4.86 -9.87 13.82
C GLU A 101 5.80 -11.01 13.42
N PHE A 102 5.44 -11.74 12.37
CA PHE A 102 6.27 -12.80 11.81
C PHE A 102 7.66 -12.27 11.38
N LEU A 103 7.71 -11.16 10.65
CA LEU A 103 8.95 -10.55 10.18
C LEU A 103 9.85 -10.11 11.34
N ASN A 104 9.28 -9.51 12.40
CA ASN A 104 10.03 -9.12 13.59
C ASN A 104 10.65 -10.33 14.30
N LYS A 105 9.87 -11.42 14.46
CA LYS A 105 10.37 -12.68 15.02
C LYS A 105 11.50 -13.27 14.15
N LEU A 106 11.33 -13.23 12.83
CA LEU A 106 12.30 -13.72 11.87
C LEU A 106 13.62 -12.96 11.96
N ILE A 107 13.57 -11.62 12.03
CA ILE A 107 14.78 -10.79 12.19
C ILE A 107 15.54 -11.19 13.45
N SER A 108 14.85 -11.29 14.59
CA SER A 108 15.46 -11.68 15.88
C SER A 108 16.11 -13.07 15.81
N MET A 109 15.47 -14.02 15.12
CA MET A 109 15.95 -15.40 15.01
C MET A 109 17.19 -15.58 14.13
N TYR A 110 17.37 -14.71 13.13
CA TYR A 110 18.41 -14.86 12.09
C TYR A 110 19.49 -13.78 12.14
N LYS A 111 19.45 -12.85 13.09
CA LYS A 111 20.43 -11.74 13.21
C LYS A 111 21.90 -12.18 13.23
N ASP A 112 22.20 -13.31 13.87
CA ASP A 112 23.56 -13.84 14.03
C ASP A 112 23.83 -15.08 13.15
N LYS A 113 23.01 -15.30 12.11
CA LYS A 113 23.09 -16.49 11.26
C LYS A 113 23.50 -16.14 9.85
N GLU A 114 24.37 -16.93 9.25
CA GLU A 114 24.78 -16.75 7.85
C GLU A 114 23.67 -17.07 6.83
N LYS A 115 22.66 -17.85 7.23
CA LYS A 115 21.62 -18.35 6.33
C LYS A 115 20.24 -18.41 7.00
N ALA A 116 19.23 -17.91 6.29
CA ALA A 116 17.82 -18.07 6.60
C ALA A 116 17.15 -19.01 5.60
N THR A 117 16.41 -20.01 6.09
CA THR A 117 15.60 -20.90 5.24
C THR A 117 14.14 -20.69 5.58
N LEU A 118 13.33 -20.31 4.59
CA LEU A 118 11.90 -20.05 4.76
C LEU A 118 11.07 -21.10 4.03
N LYS A 119 10.06 -21.59 4.72
CA LYS A 119 9.05 -22.48 4.14
C LYS A 119 7.94 -21.64 3.52
N TYR A 120 7.64 -21.89 2.24
CA TYR A 120 6.68 -21.10 1.46
C TYR A 120 5.59 -21.96 0.79
N GLU A 121 4.50 -21.30 0.39
CA GLU A 121 3.43 -21.86 -0.42
C GLU A 121 3.33 -21.16 -1.77
N ASP A 122 2.72 -21.82 -2.76
CA ASP A 122 2.51 -21.20 -4.07
C ASP A 122 1.63 -19.96 -3.95
N GLY A 123 1.83 -19.00 -4.85
CA GLY A 123 1.10 -17.74 -4.82
C GLY A 123 1.71 -16.64 -3.93
N MET A 124 2.79 -16.92 -3.21
CA MET A 124 3.54 -15.91 -2.45
C MET A 124 4.54 -15.14 -3.33
N TYR A 125 4.77 -13.89 -2.95
CA TYR A 125 5.75 -12.98 -3.55
C TYR A 125 7.11 -13.11 -2.82
N LEU A 126 7.92 -14.10 -3.23
CA LEU A 126 9.16 -14.46 -2.50
C LEU A 126 10.28 -13.41 -2.59
N ASN A 127 10.35 -12.65 -3.69
CA ASN A 127 11.40 -11.65 -3.90
C ASN A 127 11.29 -10.49 -2.92
N GLU A 128 10.09 -10.23 -2.44
CA GLU A 128 9.70 -9.19 -1.51
C GLU A 128 10.24 -9.55 -0.12
N TYR A 129 10.11 -10.82 0.28
CA TYR A 129 10.79 -11.34 1.48
C TYR A 129 12.31 -11.27 1.37
N VAL A 130 12.88 -11.61 0.21
CA VAL A 130 14.35 -11.49 -0.01
C VAL A 130 14.80 -10.05 0.15
N SER A 131 14.08 -9.11 -0.46
CA SER A 131 14.41 -7.68 -0.43
C SER A 131 14.32 -7.15 1.00
N TYR A 132 13.24 -7.48 1.71
CA TYR A 132 13.05 -7.09 3.10
C TYR A 132 14.13 -7.65 4.02
N ILE A 133 14.44 -8.95 3.92
CA ILE A 133 15.45 -9.59 4.78
C ILE A 133 16.85 -9.08 4.46
N ARG A 134 17.20 -8.86 3.19
CA ARG A 134 18.50 -8.28 2.81
C ARG A 134 18.69 -6.89 3.38
N LEU A 135 17.61 -6.09 3.44
CA LEU A 135 17.66 -4.78 4.06
C LEU A 135 17.88 -4.89 5.57
N LYS A 136 17.13 -5.76 6.26
CA LYS A 136 17.15 -5.85 7.73
C LYS A 136 18.30 -6.68 8.30
N LEU A 137 18.78 -7.65 7.55
CA LEU A 137 19.85 -8.60 7.92
C LEU A 137 20.88 -8.67 6.78
N PRO A 138 21.69 -7.62 6.57
CA PRO A 138 22.71 -7.61 5.53
C PRO A 138 23.71 -8.76 5.72
N GLY A 139 24.02 -9.48 4.65
CA GLY A 139 24.92 -10.63 4.66
C GLY A 139 24.24 -11.99 4.89
N VAL A 140 23.00 -12.02 5.36
CA VAL A 140 22.26 -13.28 5.56
C VAL A 140 21.75 -13.84 4.23
N LYS A 141 22.16 -15.06 3.88
CA LYS A 141 21.70 -15.74 2.66
C LYS A 141 20.30 -16.30 2.85
N VAL A 142 19.32 -15.76 2.11
CA VAL A 142 17.93 -16.22 2.13
C VAL A 142 17.74 -17.37 1.14
N THR A 143 17.10 -18.45 1.58
CA THR A 143 16.72 -19.60 0.75
C THR A 143 15.29 -20.03 1.04
N PHE A 144 14.62 -20.63 0.05
CA PHE A 144 13.24 -21.08 0.16
C PHE A 144 13.13 -22.60 -0.01
N SER A 145 12.20 -23.22 0.71
CA SER A 145 11.91 -24.65 0.61
C SER A 145 10.41 -24.89 0.77
N LYS A 146 9.90 -25.96 0.15
CA LYS A 146 8.51 -26.40 0.37
C LYS A 146 8.32 -27.13 1.70
N THR A 147 9.38 -27.69 2.28
CA THR A 147 9.28 -28.63 3.41
C THR A 147 9.99 -28.16 4.66
N LYS A 148 11.08 -27.39 4.53
CA LYS A 148 11.97 -27.00 5.64
C LYS A 148 12.00 -25.48 5.83
N GLY A 149 12.36 -25.05 7.03
CA GLY A 149 12.55 -23.63 7.36
C GLY A 149 11.38 -23.03 8.14
N GLU A 150 11.53 -21.76 8.51
CA GLU A 150 10.48 -21.01 9.21
C GLU A 150 9.31 -20.77 8.25
N LYS A 151 8.10 -21.19 8.64
CA LYS A 151 6.91 -21.13 7.79
C LYS A 151 6.40 -19.70 7.67
N ILE A 152 6.43 -19.17 6.45
CA ILE A 152 5.75 -17.92 6.10
C ILE A 152 4.23 -18.16 6.26
N PRO A 153 3.51 -17.33 7.03
CA PRO A 153 2.07 -17.52 7.22
C PRO A 153 1.33 -17.32 5.89
N PRO A 154 0.65 -18.34 5.35
CA PRO A 154 -0.21 -18.18 4.18
C PRO A 154 -1.42 -17.32 4.53
N LEU A 155 -2.06 -16.71 3.53
CA LEU A 155 -3.18 -15.77 3.77
C LEU A 155 -4.29 -16.31 4.67
N ARG A 156 -4.64 -17.60 4.56
CA ARG A 156 -5.65 -18.23 5.44
C ARG A 156 -5.30 -18.23 6.93
N ASP A 157 -4.01 -18.13 7.26
CA ASP A 157 -3.47 -18.09 8.63
C ASP A 157 -3.26 -16.63 9.11
N ARG A 158 -3.49 -15.63 8.25
CA ARG A 158 -3.37 -14.19 8.55
C ARG A 158 -4.57 -13.39 8.02
N LYS A 159 -5.77 -13.75 8.48
CA LYS A 159 -7.03 -13.21 7.93
C LYS A 159 -7.18 -11.72 8.16
N GLU A 160 -6.61 -11.22 9.24
CA GLU A 160 -6.57 -9.83 9.64
C GLU A 160 -5.80 -8.98 8.62
N ASP A 161 -4.76 -9.55 8.00
CA ASP A 161 -3.94 -8.88 6.99
C ASP A 161 -4.69 -8.69 5.66
N ILE A 162 -5.63 -9.58 5.33
CA ILE A 162 -6.31 -9.64 4.01
C ILE A 162 -6.99 -8.31 3.67
N VAL A 163 -7.67 -7.67 4.63
CA VAL A 163 -8.38 -6.39 4.42
C VAL A 163 -7.39 -5.30 4.06
N PHE A 164 -6.32 -5.14 4.86
CA PHE A 164 -5.28 -4.13 4.62
C PHE A 164 -4.59 -4.35 3.26
N MET A 165 -4.29 -5.61 2.95
CA MET A 165 -3.69 -5.99 1.67
C MET A 165 -4.60 -5.62 0.50
N PHE A 166 -5.89 -5.94 0.59
CA PHE A 166 -6.86 -5.68 -0.47
C PHE A 166 -7.02 -4.18 -0.72
N ASP A 167 -7.21 -3.38 0.34
CA ASP A 167 -7.36 -1.93 0.25
C ASP A 167 -6.10 -1.26 -0.33
N LYS A 168 -4.91 -1.74 0.05
CA LYS A 168 -3.65 -1.24 -0.50
C LYS A 168 -3.51 -1.54 -1.99
N VAL A 169 -3.88 -2.74 -2.43
CA VAL A 169 -3.88 -3.09 -3.85
C VAL A 169 -4.85 -2.20 -4.62
N LEU A 170 -6.07 -2.02 -4.12
CA LEU A 170 -7.06 -1.13 -4.76
C LEU A 170 -6.54 0.31 -4.84
N SER A 171 -5.99 0.84 -3.75
CA SER A 171 -5.41 2.18 -3.70
C SER A 171 -4.30 2.36 -4.74
N SER A 172 -3.40 1.38 -4.87
CA SER A 172 -2.33 1.39 -5.88
C SER A 172 -2.89 1.38 -7.30
N ILE A 173 -3.92 0.58 -7.58
CA ILE A 173 -4.58 0.51 -8.88
C ILE A 173 -5.23 1.86 -9.21
N TYR A 174 -6.02 2.43 -8.29
CA TYR A 174 -6.70 3.71 -8.53
C TYR A 174 -5.74 4.89 -8.67
N PHE A 175 -4.59 4.85 -7.99
CA PHE A 175 -3.54 5.85 -8.16
C PHE A 175 -2.88 5.74 -9.54
N LYS A 176 -2.64 4.51 -10.02
CA LYS A 176 -2.02 4.25 -11.32
C LYS A 176 -2.97 4.53 -12.49
N TYR A 177 -4.26 4.25 -12.33
CA TYR A 177 -5.27 4.35 -13.38
C TYR A 177 -6.34 5.38 -13.02
N ASN A 178 -6.09 6.65 -13.36
CA ASN A 178 -6.96 7.79 -13.02
C ASN A 178 -8.37 7.75 -13.66
N ASN A 179 -8.62 6.82 -14.60
CA ASN A 179 -9.89 6.73 -15.34
C ASN A 179 -10.83 5.65 -14.77
N ILE A 180 -10.47 4.98 -13.67
CA ILE A 180 -11.32 3.97 -13.04
C ILE A 180 -12.06 4.61 -11.87
N GLU A 181 -13.37 4.41 -11.81
CA GLU A 181 -14.18 4.81 -10.67
C GLU A 181 -13.70 4.09 -9.40
N LYS A 182 -13.42 4.87 -8.36
CA LYS A 182 -12.98 4.33 -7.06
C LYS A 182 -14.14 3.61 -6.40
N ARG A 183 -13.95 2.33 -6.09
CA ARG A 183 -14.90 1.48 -5.37
C ARG A 183 -14.27 1.02 -4.08
N ILE A 184 -15.11 0.86 -3.07
CA ILE A 184 -14.71 0.42 -1.73
C ILE A 184 -15.60 -0.78 -1.40
N PRO A 185 -15.02 -1.92 -1.01
CA PRO A 185 -15.79 -3.06 -0.56
C PRO A 185 -16.71 -2.72 0.61
N ASP A 186 -17.89 -3.33 0.64
CA ASP A 186 -18.77 -3.26 1.80
C ASP A 186 -18.37 -4.29 2.88
N ASP A 187 -19.03 -4.22 4.05
CA ASP A 187 -18.74 -5.12 5.18
C ASP A 187 -18.97 -6.60 4.81
N GLU A 188 -19.95 -6.92 3.97
CA GLU A 188 -20.22 -8.30 3.54
C GLU A 188 -19.10 -8.81 2.62
N GLU A 189 -18.62 -7.98 1.71
CA GLU A 189 -17.49 -8.29 0.82
C GLU A 189 -16.19 -8.50 1.60
N TYR A 190 -15.92 -7.68 2.62
CA TYR A 190 -14.77 -7.89 3.50
C TYR A 190 -14.86 -9.20 4.30
N GLU A 191 -16.05 -9.56 4.80
CA GLU A 191 -16.23 -10.85 5.47
C GLU A 191 -16.05 -12.03 4.50
N LEU A 192 -16.50 -11.91 3.25
CA LEU A 192 -16.26 -12.93 2.22
C LEU A 192 -14.77 -13.09 1.91
N LEU A 193 -14.01 -12.00 1.81
CA LEU A 193 -12.56 -12.02 1.64
C LEU A 193 -11.88 -12.81 2.77
N LYS A 194 -12.29 -12.61 4.03
CA LYS A 194 -11.71 -13.31 5.20
C LYS A 194 -12.12 -14.79 5.31
N LEU A 195 -13.30 -15.15 4.83
CA LEU A 195 -13.81 -16.53 4.87
C LEU A 195 -13.17 -17.43 3.81
N TYR A 196 -12.58 -16.86 2.76
CA TYR A 196 -11.92 -17.62 1.70
C TYR A 196 -10.52 -18.09 2.13
N ASN A 197 -10.12 -19.27 1.65
CA ASN A 197 -8.86 -19.91 2.04
C ASN A 197 -7.64 -19.46 1.21
N TRP A 198 -7.85 -18.68 0.15
CA TRP A 198 -6.78 -18.16 -0.72
C TRP A 198 -5.74 -19.22 -1.14
N PRO A 199 -6.15 -20.29 -1.85
CA PRO A 199 -5.22 -21.33 -2.32
C PRO A 199 -4.08 -20.81 -3.21
N GLY A 200 -4.28 -19.68 -3.91
CA GLY A 200 -3.26 -18.97 -4.66
C GLY A 200 -2.66 -17.77 -3.92
N ASN A 201 -2.87 -17.68 -2.60
CA ASN A 201 -2.26 -16.72 -1.68
C ASN A 201 -2.36 -15.26 -2.19
N THR A 202 -1.36 -14.44 -1.91
CA THR A 202 -1.30 -13.03 -2.29
C THR A 202 -1.48 -12.79 -3.79
N LYS A 203 -0.95 -13.65 -4.67
CA LYS A 203 -1.15 -13.50 -6.12
C LYS A 203 -2.61 -13.65 -6.53
N GLU A 204 -3.35 -14.56 -5.91
CA GLU A 204 -4.79 -14.68 -6.11
C GLU A 204 -5.53 -13.45 -5.57
N LEU A 205 -5.17 -12.97 -4.37
CA LEU A 205 -5.75 -11.76 -3.78
C LEU A 205 -5.57 -10.53 -4.69
N VAL A 206 -4.35 -10.31 -5.20
CA VAL A 206 -4.04 -9.22 -6.13
C VAL A 206 -4.86 -9.33 -7.42
N LYS A 207 -5.03 -10.55 -7.93
CA LYS A 207 -5.88 -10.79 -9.11
C LYS A 207 -7.34 -10.44 -8.84
N VAL A 208 -7.90 -10.92 -7.73
CA VAL A 208 -9.29 -10.62 -7.34
C VAL A 208 -9.49 -9.12 -7.12
N ALA A 209 -8.54 -8.43 -6.49
CA ALA A 209 -8.58 -6.98 -6.31
C ALA A 209 -8.54 -6.22 -7.65
N SER A 210 -7.74 -6.70 -8.61
CA SER A 210 -7.67 -6.13 -9.96
C SER A 210 -8.98 -6.29 -10.73
N GLU A 211 -9.61 -7.47 -10.64
CA GLU A 211 -10.93 -7.73 -11.20
C GLU A 211 -12.01 -6.87 -10.53
N TYR A 212 -11.98 -6.74 -9.19
CA TYR A 212 -12.89 -5.92 -8.42
C TYR A 212 -12.80 -4.43 -8.80
N ALA A 213 -11.58 -3.88 -8.91
CA ALA A 213 -11.39 -2.50 -9.30
C ALA A 213 -12.03 -2.18 -10.66
N THR A 214 -11.99 -3.14 -11.59
CA THR A 214 -12.53 -3.00 -12.95
C THR A 214 -14.05 -3.22 -12.99
N ASN A 215 -14.53 -4.30 -12.38
CA ASN A 215 -15.90 -4.80 -12.58
C ASN A 215 -16.85 -4.46 -11.42
N GLY A 216 -16.32 -4.00 -10.28
CA GLY A 216 -17.09 -3.67 -9.08
C GLY A 216 -17.73 -4.88 -8.38
N MET A 217 -17.30 -6.11 -8.71
CA MET A 217 -17.85 -7.33 -8.13
C MET A 217 -16.73 -8.23 -7.61
N LEU A 218 -16.90 -8.72 -6.38
CA LEU A 218 -15.96 -9.65 -5.76
C LEU A 218 -16.13 -11.06 -6.34
N ASN A 219 -15.16 -11.49 -7.17
CA ASN A 219 -15.19 -12.78 -7.84
C ASN A 219 -14.26 -13.79 -7.16
N ILE A 220 -14.74 -14.45 -6.10
CA ILE A 220 -13.99 -15.50 -5.39
C ILE A 220 -14.46 -16.89 -5.83
N PRO A 221 -13.57 -17.81 -6.27
CA PRO A 221 -13.96 -19.10 -6.84
C PRO A 221 -14.90 -19.97 -5.96
N LYS A 222 -14.63 -20.05 -4.65
CA LYS A 222 -15.46 -20.83 -3.70
C LYS A 222 -16.80 -20.16 -3.38
N PHE A 223 -16.88 -18.85 -3.56
CA PHE A 223 -18.09 -18.05 -3.39
C PHE A 223 -18.65 -17.58 -4.72
N LYS A 224 -18.48 -18.36 -5.80
CA LYS A 224 -19.46 -18.38 -6.89
C LYS A 224 -20.81 -18.81 -6.31
N LYS A 225 -21.43 -17.92 -5.53
CA LYS A 225 -22.83 -18.04 -5.11
C LYS A 225 -23.61 -18.02 -6.40
N SER A 226 -24.32 -19.13 -6.62
CA SER A 226 -25.50 -19.28 -7.48
C SER A 226 -25.47 -18.44 -8.75
N THR A 227 -25.49 -19.09 -9.93
CA THR A 227 -26.12 -18.47 -11.11
C THR A 227 -27.32 -17.67 -10.63
N PHE A 228 -27.20 -16.35 -10.69
CA PHE A 228 -28.28 -15.45 -10.33
C PHE A 228 -29.44 -15.87 -11.22
N SER A 229 -30.46 -16.54 -10.66
CA SER A 229 -31.54 -17.15 -11.43
C SER A 229 -32.52 -16.11 -11.96
N GLY A 230 -32.04 -14.89 -12.20
CA GLY A 230 -32.84 -13.70 -12.37
C GLY A 230 -33.57 -13.32 -11.08
N ILE A 231 -33.28 -12.15 -10.53
CA ILE A 231 -34.28 -11.42 -9.79
C ILE A 231 -35.04 -10.62 -10.84
N ASP A 232 -36.37 -10.79 -10.89
CA ASP A 232 -37.24 -9.86 -11.59
C ASP A 232 -37.14 -8.51 -10.87
N LEU A 233 -36.17 -7.71 -11.30
CA LEU A 233 -35.82 -6.43 -10.70
C LEU A 233 -37.02 -5.49 -10.74
N ILE A 234 -37.87 -5.59 -11.76
CA ILE A 234 -39.09 -4.80 -11.90
C ILE A 234 -40.07 -5.16 -10.77
N ASN A 235 -40.27 -6.46 -10.50
CA ASN A 235 -41.15 -6.90 -9.43
C ASN A 235 -40.58 -6.60 -8.03
N PHE A 236 -39.27 -6.78 -7.83
CA PHE A 236 -38.61 -6.46 -6.56
C PHE A 236 -38.66 -4.97 -6.23
N THR A 237 -38.28 -4.11 -7.19
CA THR A 237 -38.37 -2.65 -7.04
C THR A 237 -39.81 -2.21 -6.83
N SER A 238 -40.77 -2.77 -7.58
CA SER A 238 -42.21 -2.49 -7.38
C SER A 238 -42.67 -2.84 -5.95
N LYS A 239 -42.26 -3.98 -5.41
CA LYS A 239 -42.58 -4.39 -4.02
C LYS A 239 -41.96 -3.45 -2.99
N LEU A 240 -40.70 -3.07 -3.16
CA LEU A 240 -40.00 -2.13 -2.27
C LEU A 240 -40.67 -0.75 -2.27
N VAL A 241 -40.92 -0.19 -3.46
CA VAL A 241 -41.59 1.11 -3.59
C VAL A 241 -42.95 1.07 -2.91
N LYS A 242 -43.76 0.02 -3.13
CA LYS A 242 -45.06 -0.14 -2.44
C LYS A 242 -44.91 -0.20 -0.92
N HIS A 243 -43.91 -0.91 -0.41
CA HIS A 243 -43.67 -1.04 1.03
C HIS A 243 -43.29 0.31 1.65
N VAL A 244 -42.36 1.04 1.03
CA VAL A 244 -41.92 2.36 1.47
C VAL A 244 -43.08 3.37 1.39
N GLU A 245 -43.78 3.44 0.25
CA GLU A 245 -44.94 4.33 0.09
C GLU A 245 -46.01 4.06 1.14
N LYS A 246 -46.37 2.79 1.37
CA LYS A 246 -47.36 2.41 2.40
C LYS A 246 -46.94 2.88 3.79
N ARG A 247 -45.66 2.73 4.16
CA ARG A 247 -45.12 3.17 5.45
C ARG A 247 -45.22 4.69 5.61
N TYR A 248 -44.73 5.46 4.64
CA TYR A 248 -44.73 6.92 4.73
C TYR A 248 -46.14 7.53 4.65
N ILE A 249 -47.03 6.96 3.83
CA ILE A 249 -48.44 7.36 3.81
C ILE A 249 -49.11 7.09 5.17
N SER A 250 -48.85 5.92 5.77
CA SER A 250 -49.39 5.59 7.10
C SER A 250 -48.90 6.54 8.18
N LEU A 251 -47.61 6.90 8.16
CA LEU A 251 -47.01 7.85 9.10
C LEU A 251 -47.60 9.25 8.93
N ALA A 252 -47.71 9.74 7.69
CA ALA A 252 -48.29 11.04 7.40
C ALA A 252 -49.78 11.12 7.83
N LEU A 253 -50.55 10.04 7.62
CA LEU A 253 -51.94 9.97 8.07
C LEU A 253 -52.05 10.01 9.60
N LYS A 254 -51.24 9.20 10.30
CA LYS A 254 -51.19 9.20 11.77
C LYS A 254 -50.81 10.57 12.35
N LYS A 255 -49.80 11.23 11.76
CA LYS A 255 -49.27 12.50 12.26
C LYS A 255 -50.17 13.70 11.92
N SER A 256 -50.84 13.68 10.78
CA SER A 256 -51.65 14.81 10.33
C SER A 256 -53.11 14.77 10.80
N GLY A 257 -53.65 13.58 11.09
CA GLY A 257 -55.05 13.35 11.47
C GLY A 257 -56.08 13.68 10.38
N ASN A 258 -55.65 14.25 9.24
CA ASN A 258 -56.52 14.68 8.15
C ASN A 258 -55.83 14.41 6.81
N ARG A 259 -56.54 13.73 5.89
CA ARG A 259 -56.03 13.33 4.56
C ARG A 259 -55.53 14.51 3.72
N MET A 260 -56.15 15.69 3.81
CA MET A 260 -55.71 16.89 3.08
C MET A 260 -54.37 17.43 3.62
N LYS A 261 -54.17 17.38 4.94
CA LYS A 261 -52.89 17.74 5.57
C LYS A 261 -51.82 16.70 5.26
N ALA A 262 -52.14 15.40 5.30
CA ALA A 262 -51.23 14.33 4.89
C ALA A 262 -50.74 14.50 3.44
N ALA A 263 -51.63 14.86 2.51
CA ALA A 263 -51.29 15.07 1.11
C ALA A 263 -50.28 16.21 0.93
N LYS A 264 -50.50 17.33 1.64
CA LYS A 264 -49.55 18.45 1.67
C LYS A 264 -48.21 18.04 2.27
N MET A 265 -48.21 17.31 3.40
CA MET A 265 -46.97 16.84 4.05
C MET A 265 -46.15 15.90 3.16
N LEU A 266 -46.81 15.09 2.35
CA LEU A 266 -46.16 14.17 1.40
C LEU A 266 -45.86 14.82 0.04
N ASN A 267 -46.20 16.10 -0.14
CA ASN A 267 -46.06 16.84 -1.39
C ASN A 267 -46.69 16.13 -2.60
N ILE A 268 -47.90 15.59 -2.43
CA ILE A 268 -48.65 14.92 -3.49
C ILE A 268 -50.09 15.44 -3.57
N ASN A 269 -50.70 15.33 -4.75
CA ASN A 269 -52.10 15.68 -4.94
C ASN A 269 -53.00 14.82 -4.03
N TYR A 270 -54.03 15.43 -3.44
CA TYR A 270 -55.04 14.75 -2.62
C TYR A 270 -55.70 13.56 -3.33
N LYS A 271 -55.97 13.67 -4.65
CA LYS A 271 -56.54 12.56 -5.44
C LYS A 271 -55.57 11.37 -5.50
N THR A 272 -54.28 11.63 -5.70
CA THR A 272 -53.21 10.63 -5.71
C THR A 272 -53.07 9.94 -4.36
N LEU A 273 -53.10 10.73 -3.27
CA LEU A 273 -53.08 10.18 -1.91
C LEU A 273 -54.31 9.30 -1.66
N SER A 274 -55.52 9.77 -1.97
CA SER A 274 -56.77 9.03 -1.76
C SER A 274 -56.76 7.69 -2.52
N TYR A 275 -56.28 7.71 -3.76
CA TYR A 275 -56.10 6.50 -4.56
C TYR A 275 -55.12 5.51 -3.92
N LYS A 276 -53.95 5.98 -3.46
CA LYS A 276 -52.94 5.12 -2.80
C LYS A 276 -53.41 4.59 -1.44
N ILE A 277 -54.20 5.36 -0.68
CA ILE A 277 -54.83 4.90 0.56
C ILE A 277 -55.76 3.71 0.30
N LYS A 278 -56.57 3.80 -0.76
CA LYS A 278 -57.47 2.71 -1.18
C LYS A 278 -56.69 1.48 -1.63
N ILE A 279 -55.65 1.64 -2.45
CA ILE A 279 -54.79 0.54 -2.90
C ILE A 279 -54.13 -0.17 -1.72
N TYR A 280 -53.56 0.60 -0.79
CA TYR A 280 -52.80 0.05 0.33
C TYR A 280 -53.68 -0.36 1.52
N LYS A 281 -55.00 -0.22 1.39
CA LYS A 281 -56.01 -0.52 2.42
C LYS A 281 -55.67 0.15 3.75
N LEU A 282 -55.30 1.43 3.70
CA LEU A 282 -54.87 2.22 4.86
C LEU A 282 -56.00 3.02 5.50
N ASP A 283 -57.25 2.81 5.06
CA ASP A 283 -58.41 3.40 5.71
C ASP A 283 -58.67 2.73 7.05
N LYS A 284 -58.24 3.41 8.12
CA LYS A 284 -58.79 3.21 9.45
C LYS A 284 -59.80 4.32 9.70
N ASN A 285 -61.06 3.89 9.83
CA ASN A 285 -62.29 4.62 10.17
C ASN A 285 -63.19 5.01 8.98
N ARG A 286 -64.33 4.29 8.90
CA ARG A 286 -65.61 4.93 9.22
C ARG A 286 -65.58 5.34 10.69
#